data_AF-A0A1Q3DFX5-F1
#
_entry.id   AF-A0A1Q3DFX5-F1
#
_cell.length_a   1.000
_cell.length_b   1.000
_cell.length_c   1.000
_cell.angle_alpha   90.00
_cell.angle_beta   90.00
_cell.angle_gamma   90.00
#
_symmetry.space_group_name_H-M   'P 1'
#
loop_
_entity.id
_entity.type
_entity.pdbx_description
1 polymer ?
#
loop_
_entity_poly.entity_id
_entity_poly.type
_entity_poly.pdbx_seq_one_letter_code
_entity_poly.pdbx_strand_id
1 'polypeptide(L)'
;MANLSELRSYGVVVNSFYELEPTYADHYRKELGWKAWHIGPLSLCNRGIEDEAAGVPMVTWPVFAEQFYNEKLVTQVLRIGIGVGVQQWAIVEGDFVKKESIEKAVKEMMIGDRAEEMRGIAKALKEMARRAIENGGSSYSDFNTIIEKLRLKRP
;
A
#
# COMPACT_ATOMS: atom_id res chain seq x y z
N MET A 1 15.24 6.45 -17.43
CA MET A 1 14.73 6.37 -18.82
C MET A 1 13.60 5.36 -18.83
N ALA A 2 12.42 5.76 -19.30
CA ALA A 2 11.27 4.88 -19.49
C ALA A 2 11.59 3.81 -20.54
N ASN A 3 11.20 2.55 -20.32
CA ASN A 3 11.39 1.51 -21.33
C ASN A 3 10.36 1.67 -22.47
N LEU A 4 10.62 1.05 -23.63
CA LEU A 4 9.77 1.20 -24.82
C LEU A 4 8.32 0.71 -24.59
N SER A 5 8.13 -0.25 -23.69
CA SER A 5 6.81 -0.73 -23.28
C SER A 5 6.02 0.31 -22.49
N GLU A 6 6.66 1.04 -21.57
CA GLU A 6 6.05 2.11 -20.78
C GLU A 6 5.62 3.29 -21.66
N LEU A 7 6.43 3.66 -22.66
CA LEU A 7 6.09 4.74 -23.61
C LEU A 7 4.92 4.38 -24.55
N ARG A 8 4.72 3.09 -24.83
CA ARG A 8 3.58 2.59 -25.63
C ARG A 8 2.33 2.33 -24.79
N SER A 9 2.45 2.36 -23.46
CA SER A 9 1.34 2.12 -22.55
C SER A 9 0.40 3.32 -22.50
N TYR A 10 -0.90 3.07 -22.31
CA TYR A 10 -1.90 4.14 -22.21
C TYR A 10 -1.76 4.97 -20.92
N GLY A 11 -1.13 4.37 -19.91
CA GLY A 11 -0.81 4.90 -18.60
C GLY A 11 -0.60 3.76 -17.60
N VAL A 12 -0.47 4.08 -16.32
CA VAL A 12 -0.20 3.13 -15.25
C VAL A 12 -1.40 3.07 -14.31
N VAL A 13 -1.84 1.86 -13.97
CA VAL A 13 -2.79 1.63 -12.88
C VAL A 13 -2.00 1.31 -11.63
N VAL A 14 -2.20 2.11 -10.58
CA VAL A 14 -1.50 1.98 -9.30
C VAL A 14 -2.51 1.49 -8.27
N ASN A 15 -2.19 0.41 -7.57
CA ASN A 15 -2.97 -0.09 -6.46
C ASN A 15 -2.68 0.71 -5.18
N SER A 16 -3.14 1.95 -5.13
CA SER A 16 -2.99 2.91 -4.03
C SER A 16 -4.12 3.95 -4.13
N PHE A 17 -4.12 4.99 -3.29
CA PHE A 17 -5.04 6.12 -3.35
C PHE A 17 -4.30 7.43 -3.11
N TYR A 18 -4.83 8.53 -3.65
CA TYR A 18 -4.11 9.82 -3.70
C TYR A 18 -3.72 10.33 -2.31
N GLU A 19 -4.60 10.20 -1.34
CA GLU A 19 -4.43 10.68 0.02
C GLU A 19 -3.31 9.93 0.77
N LEU A 20 -2.95 8.72 0.33
CA LEU A 20 -1.87 7.94 0.94
C LEU A 20 -0.49 8.43 0.48
N GLU A 21 -0.34 8.75 -0.80
CA GLU A 21 0.95 9.03 -1.43
C GLU A 21 0.86 10.20 -2.44
N PRO A 22 0.43 11.40 -2.01
CA PRO A 22 0.14 12.50 -2.93
C PRO A 22 1.36 12.95 -3.73
N THR A 23 2.55 12.94 -3.11
CA THR A 23 3.81 13.28 -3.79
C THR A 23 4.16 12.29 -4.89
N TYR A 24 3.93 11.00 -4.68
CA TYR A 24 4.20 9.96 -5.68
C TYR A 24 3.18 10.02 -6.83
N ALA A 25 1.91 10.24 -6.49
CA ALA A 25 0.85 10.45 -7.47
C ALA A 25 1.12 11.69 -8.34
N ASP A 26 1.56 12.78 -7.74
CA ASP A 26 1.93 14.01 -8.42
C ASP A 26 3.19 13.86 -9.28
N HIS A 27 4.20 13.12 -8.80
CA HIS A 27 5.41 12.83 -9.57
C HIS A 27 5.08 12.14 -10.90
N TYR A 28 4.22 11.12 -10.89
CA TYR A 28 3.77 10.48 -12.14
C TYR A 28 3.07 11.44 -13.08
N ARG A 29 2.14 12.25 -12.53
CA ARG A 29 1.29 13.14 -13.33
C ARG A 29 2.06 14.33 -13.90
N LYS A 30 2.96 14.93 -13.10
CA LYS A 30 3.61 16.21 -13.39
C LYS A 30 5.01 16.06 -13.95
N GLU A 31 5.81 15.14 -13.40
CA GLU A 31 7.24 15.03 -13.75
C GLU A 31 7.47 13.99 -14.84
N LEU A 32 6.79 12.85 -14.77
CA LEU A 32 6.89 11.82 -15.80
C LEU A 32 5.92 12.06 -16.97
N GLY A 33 4.92 12.94 -16.79
CA GLY A 33 3.88 13.20 -17.78
C GLY A 33 2.98 11.98 -18.04
N TRP A 34 2.99 11.01 -17.12
CA TRP A 34 2.27 9.75 -17.25
C TRP A 34 0.87 9.89 -16.67
N LYS A 35 -0.09 9.24 -17.34
CA LYS A 35 -1.42 9.06 -16.78
C LYS A 35 -1.35 7.94 -15.75
N ALA A 36 -1.22 8.30 -14.47
CA ALA A 36 -1.31 7.37 -13.37
C ALA A 36 -2.69 7.45 -12.72
N TRP A 37 -3.37 6.32 -12.65
CA TRP A 37 -4.68 6.16 -12.01
C TRP A 37 -4.53 5.32 -10.76
N HIS A 38 -4.90 5.90 -9.63
CA HIS A 38 -4.80 5.25 -8.34
C HIS A 38 -6.12 4.53 -8.09
N ILE A 39 -6.13 3.22 -8.31
CA ILE A 39 -7.31 2.37 -8.16
C ILE A 39 -7.03 1.40 -7.02
N GLY A 40 -7.16 1.89 -5.81
CA GLY A 40 -6.78 1.12 -4.64
C GLY A 40 -7.26 1.71 -3.31
N PRO A 41 -6.92 1.01 -2.21
CA PRO A 41 -6.12 -0.22 -2.19
C PRO A 41 -6.99 -1.48 -2.31
N LEU A 42 -6.68 -2.34 -3.29
CA LEU A 42 -7.35 -3.62 -3.56
C LEU A 42 -7.41 -4.53 -2.33
N SER A 43 -6.47 -4.40 -1.40
CA SER A 43 -6.43 -5.13 -0.12
C SER A 43 -7.48 -4.69 0.90
N LEU A 44 -8.04 -3.48 0.78
CA LEU A 44 -9.10 -2.97 1.67
C LEU A 44 -10.49 -3.06 1.03
N CYS A 45 -10.59 -3.53 -0.22
CA CYS A 45 -11.85 -3.62 -0.98
C CYS A 45 -12.54 -4.99 -0.88
N ASN A 46 -11.92 -6.00 -0.28
CA ASN A 46 -12.54 -7.30 -0.09
C ASN A 46 -13.43 -7.30 1.16
N ARG A 47 -14.75 -7.23 0.95
CA ARG A 47 -15.74 -7.36 2.03
C ARG A 47 -15.66 -8.78 2.61
N GLY A 48 -15.11 -8.91 3.82
CA GLY A 48 -14.90 -10.18 4.53
C GLY A 48 -13.98 -10.02 5.74
N ILE A 49 -13.30 -11.10 6.15
CA ILE A 49 -12.30 -11.12 7.25
C ILE A 49 -11.18 -10.08 7.02
N GLU A 50 -10.92 -9.73 5.77
CA GLU A 50 -9.94 -8.72 5.37
C GLU A 50 -10.37 -7.28 5.71
N ASP A 51 -11.67 -7.00 5.87
CA ASP A 51 -12.15 -5.70 6.37
C ASP A 51 -11.99 -5.58 7.89
N GLU A 52 -12.01 -6.69 8.63
CA GLU A 52 -11.67 -6.69 10.06
C GLU A 52 -10.15 -6.55 10.26
N ALA A 53 -9.35 -7.12 9.36
CA ALA A 53 -7.90 -6.92 9.30
C ALA A 53 -7.52 -5.55 8.70
N ALA A 54 -8.43 -4.86 8.02
CA ALA A 54 -8.22 -3.49 7.56
C ALA A 54 -8.11 -2.56 8.77
N GLY A 55 -7.01 -1.80 8.85
CA GLY A 55 -6.80 -0.81 9.90
C GLY A 55 -6.32 -1.37 11.24
N VAL A 56 -5.63 -2.51 11.22
CA VAL A 56 -4.85 -3.00 12.37
C VAL A 56 -3.34 -2.83 12.14
N PRO A 57 -2.55 -2.61 13.20
CA PRO A 57 -1.11 -2.66 13.10
C PRO A 57 -0.60 -4.03 12.64
N MET A 58 0.56 -4.06 11.96
CA MET A 58 1.10 -5.28 11.36
C MET A 58 2.52 -5.59 11.85
N VAL A 59 2.80 -6.88 12.09
CA VAL A 59 4.19 -7.36 12.16
C VAL A 59 4.62 -7.76 10.75
N THR A 60 5.70 -7.18 10.25
CA THR A 60 6.20 -7.44 8.89
C THR A 60 7.32 -8.47 8.90
N TRP A 61 7.19 -9.47 8.03
CA TRP A 61 8.20 -10.49 7.76
C TRP A 61 8.40 -10.58 6.24
N PRO A 62 9.28 -9.75 5.66
CA PRO A 62 9.57 -9.83 4.23
C PRO A 62 10.35 -11.10 3.92
N VAL A 63 9.96 -11.81 2.85
CA VAL A 63 10.65 -13.02 2.38
C VAL A 63 11.40 -12.73 1.07
N PHE A 64 10.74 -12.07 0.11
CA PHE A 64 11.35 -11.73 -1.18
C PHE A 64 10.60 -10.59 -1.89
N ALA A 65 11.19 -10.08 -2.97
CA ALA A 65 10.60 -9.09 -3.89
C ALA A 65 10.11 -7.81 -3.19
N GLU A 66 8.98 -7.29 -3.65
CA GLU A 66 8.40 -6.02 -3.21
C GLU A 66 8.13 -5.97 -1.69
N GLN A 67 8.14 -7.11 -1.00
CA GLN A 67 7.88 -7.19 0.44
C GLN A 67 8.87 -6.38 1.28
N PHE A 68 10.13 -6.23 0.86
CA PHE A 68 11.09 -5.37 1.57
C PHE A 68 10.74 -3.89 1.44
N TYR A 69 10.25 -3.46 0.27
CA TYR A 69 9.75 -2.10 0.09
C TYR A 69 8.45 -1.89 0.87
N ASN A 70 7.55 -2.87 0.85
CA ASN A 70 6.31 -2.86 1.61
C ASN A 70 6.57 -2.81 3.12
N GLU A 71 7.61 -3.49 3.62
CA GLU A 71 8.04 -3.34 5.01
C GLU A 71 8.38 -1.88 5.32
N LYS A 72 9.18 -1.20 4.48
CA LYS A 72 9.54 0.21 4.72
C LYS A 72 8.33 1.12 4.65
N LEU A 73 7.41 0.87 3.72
CA LEU A 73 6.13 1.57 3.66
C LEU A 73 5.35 1.41 4.98
N VAL A 74 5.16 0.19 5.46
CA VAL A 74 4.38 -0.09 6.67
C VAL A 74 5.06 0.42 7.94
N THR A 75 6.37 0.23 8.07
CA THR A 75 7.12 0.51 9.31
C THR A 75 7.60 1.95 9.42
N GLN A 76 8.05 2.56 8.32
CA GLN A 76 8.70 3.88 8.33
C GLN A 76 7.78 4.99 7.83
N VAL A 77 7.00 4.73 6.79
CA VAL A 77 6.14 5.77 6.18
C VAL A 77 4.79 5.83 6.88
N LEU A 78 4.06 4.71 6.90
CA LEU A 78 2.74 4.62 7.53
C LEU A 78 2.83 4.51 9.05
N ARG A 79 3.98 4.06 9.57
CA ARG A 79 4.23 3.89 11.01
C ARG A 79 3.18 3.03 11.72
N ILE A 80 2.63 2.03 11.02
CA ILE A 80 1.63 1.10 11.55
C ILE A 80 2.16 -0.33 11.70
N GLY A 81 3.47 -0.53 11.65
CA GLY A 81 4.00 -1.88 11.82
C GLY A 81 5.40 -1.97 12.37
N ILE A 82 5.75 -3.20 12.70
CA ILE A 82 7.02 -3.58 13.33
C ILE A 82 7.65 -4.70 12.51
N GLY A 83 8.86 -4.46 12.00
CA GLY A 83 9.64 -5.49 11.35
C GLY A 83 10.22 -6.47 12.36
N VAL A 84 10.19 -7.76 12.02
CA VAL A 84 10.85 -8.81 12.82
C VAL A 84 12.38 -8.81 12.67
N GLY A 85 12.91 -7.93 11.81
CA GLY A 85 14.35 -7.68 11.66
C GLY A 85 15.04 -8.43 10.52
N VAL A 86 14.27 -8.94 9.55
CA VAL A 86 14.84 -9.55 8.33
C VAL A 86 15.44 -8.45 7.45
N GLN A 87 16.68 -8.64 7.00
CA GLN A 87 17.38 -7.68 6.13
C GLN A 87 17.89 -8.33 4.83
N GLN A 88 18.01 -9.66 4.79
CA GLN A 88 18.49 -10.38 3.62
C GLN A 88 17.38 -10.93 2.73
N TRP A 89 17.52 -10.66 1.43
CA TRP A 89 16.70 -11.25 0.38
C TRP A 89 17.10 -12.70 0.15
N ALA A 90 16.13 -13.62 0.20
CA ALA A 90 16.40 -15.02 -0.06
C ALA A 90 15.29 -15.71 -0.83
N ILE A 91 15.68 -16.35 -1.93
CA ILE A 91 14.81 -17.19 -2.76
C ILE A 91 14.77 -18.63 -2.21
N VAL A 92 15.81 -19.06 -1.48
CA VAL A 92 15.98 -20.45 -1.01
C VAL A 92 16.23 -20.55 0.50
N GLU A 93 17.17 -19.77 1.06
CA GLU A 93 17.46 -19.77 2.51
C GLU A 93 17.76 -18.34 2.97
N GLY A 94 16.94 -17.80 3.87
CA GLY A 94 16.98 -16.40 4.33
C GLY A 94 17.42 -16.23 5.76
N ASP A 95 17.27 -15.02 6.30
CA ASP A 95 17.57 -14.76 7.70
C ASP A 95 16.72 -15.64 8.61
N PHE A 96 17.37 -16.38 9.51
CA PHE A 96 16.68 -17.13 10.56
C PHE A 96 16.20 -16.17 11.64
N VAL A 97 14.91 -15.83 11.59
CA VAL A 97 14.26 -15.03 12.63
C VAL A 97 14.09 -15.89 13.89
N LYS A 98 14.79 -15.51 14.95
CA LYS A 98 14.66 -16.17 16.25
C LYS A 98 13.27 -15.96 16.84
N LYS A 99 12.73 -16.96 17.56
CA LYS A 99 11.42 -16.88 18.24
C LYS A 99 11.31 -15.64 19.12
N GLU A 100 12.38 -15.27 19.81
CA GLU A 100 12.43 -14.12 20.72
C GLU A 100 12.21 -12.79 19.97
N SER A 101 12.64 -12.71 18.71
CA SER A 101 12.45 -11.52 17.87
C SER A 101 10.98 -11.37 17.47
N ILE A 102 10.32 -12.48 17.14
CA ILE A 102 8.88 -12.53 16.86
C ILE A 102 8.09 -12.14 18.11
N GLU A 103 8.42 -12.76 19.26
CA GLU A 103 7.74 -12.49 20.53
C GLU A 103 7.87 -11.02 20.93
N LYS A 104 9.06 -10.43 20.78
CA LYS A 104 9.30 -9.01 21.03
C LYS A 104 8.47 -8.13 20.11
N ALA A 105 8.45 -8.42 18.80
CA ALA A 105 7.68 -7.64 17.84
C ALA A 105 6.17 -7.70 18.14
N VAL A 106 5.64 -8.88 18.46
CA VAL A 106 4.23 -9.05 18.83
C VAL A 106 3.90 -8.32 20.13
N LYS A 107 4.73 -8.44 21.17
CA LYS A 107 4.54 -7.73 22.45
C LYS A 107 4.52 -6.22 22.25
N GLU A 108 5.49 -5.68 21.52
CA GLU A 108 5.57 -4.26 21.21
C GLU A 108 4.34 -3.78 20.43
N MET A 109 3.84 -4.57 19.46
CA MET A 109 2.65 -4.24 18.70
C MET A 109 1.37 -4.23 19.55
N MET A 110 1.26 -5.15 20.51
CA MET A 110 0.04 -5.31 21.32
C MET A 110 -0.02 -4.33 22.49
N ILE A 111 1.06 -4.25 23.27
CA ILE A 111 1.11 -3.57 24.57
C ILE A 111 2.34 -2.65 24.73
N GLY A 112 3.13 -2.46 23.68
CA GLY A 112 4.24 -1.51 23.70
C GLY A 112 3.78 -0.06 23.72
N ASP A 113 4.72 0.86 23.96
CA ASP A 113 4.43 2.29 24.15
C ASP A 113 3.74 2.92 22.93
N ARG A 114 4.04 2.42 21.73
CA ARG A 114 3.47 2.90 20.46
C ARG A 114 2.22 2.14 20.01
N ALA A 115 1.79 1.12 20.75
CA ALA A 115 0.72 0.22 20.32
C ALA A 115 -0.61 0.95 20.06
N GLU A 116 -0.97 1.89 20.94
CA GLU A 116 -2.21 2.66 20.78
C GLU A 116 -2.12 3.69 19.66
N GLU A 117 -0.97 4.35 19.51
CA GLU A 117 -0.71 5.26 18.38
C GLU A 117 -0.86 4.52 17.04
N MET A 118 -0.21 3.36 16.91
CA MET A 118 -0.29 2.54 15.69
C MET A 118 -1.73 2.13 15.38
N ARG A 119 -2.52 1.72 16.39
CA ARG A 119 -3.95 1.40 16.21
C ARG A 119 -4.76 2.62 15.75
N GLY A 120 -4.47 3.79 16.30
CA GLY A 120 -5.11 5.05 15.89
C GLY A 120 -4.83 5.39 14.43
N ILE A 121 -3.57 5.33 14.02
CA ILE A 121 -3.14 5.61 12.64
C ILE A 121 -3.74 4.58 11.67
N ALA A 122 -3.71 3.29 12.02
CA ALA A 122 -4.25 2.23 11.18
C ALA A 122 -5.78 2.39 10.95
N LYS A 123 -6.53 2.75 11.99
CA LYS A 123 -7.96 3.10 11.86
C LYS A 123 -8.19 4.32 10.97
N ALA A 124 -7.36 5.36 11.11
CA ALA A 124 -7.46 6.54 10.26
C ALA A 124 -7.17 6.21 8.78
N LEU A 125 -6.14 5.39 8.51
CA LEU A 125 -5.81 4.91 7.17
C LEU A 125 -6.95 4.09 6.55
N LYS A 126 -7.58 3.20 7.34
CA LYS A 126 -8.77 2.46 6.90
C LYS A 126 -9.88 3.41 6.46
N GLU A 127 -10.16 4.43 7.28
CA GLU A 127 -11.22 5.39 7.00
C GLU A 127 -10.90 6.26 5.77
N MET A 128 -9.65 6.67 5.57
CA MET A 128 -9.24 7.37 4.34
C MET A 128 -9.41 6.50 3.10
N ALA A 129 -8.98 5.23 3.16
CA ALA A 129 -9.15 4.31 2.06
C ALA A 129 -10.63 4.08 1.72
N ARG A 130 -11.49 3.94 2.75
CA ARG A 130 -12.95 3.85 2.56
C ARG A 130 -13.50 5.07 1.82
N ARG A 131 -13.09 6.28 2.20
CA ARG A 131 -13.53 7.51 1.54
C ARG A 131 -13.03 7.63 0.10
N ALA A 132 -11.82 7.16 -0.19
CA ALA A 132 -11.25 7.20 -1.54
C ALA A 132 -12.06 6.37 -2.56
N ILE A 133 -12.68 5.26 -2.12
CA ILE A 133 -13.46 4.36 -2.98
C ILE A 133 -14.96 4.69 -3.03
N GLU A 134 -15.45 5.54 -2.13
CA GLU A 134 -16.85 5.97 -2.10
C GLU A 134 -17.18 6.98 -3.21
N ASN A 135 -18.47 7.17 -3.50
CA ASN A 135 -18.92 8.12 -4.51
C ASN A 135 -18.34 9.53 -4.23
N GLY A 136 -17.57 10.06 -5.18
CA GLY A 136 -16.88 11.34 -5.05
C GLY A 136 -15.46 11.27 -4.49
N GLY A 137 -14.99 10.08 -4.09
CA GLY A 137 -13.62 9.82 -3.67
C GLY A 137 -12.61 9.85 -4.83
N SER A 138 -11.33 9.93 -4.47
CA SER A 138 -10.22 10.02 -5.42
C SER A 138 -10.11 8.79 -6.33
N SER A 139 -10.04 7.58 -5.74
CA SER A 139 -10.00 6.31 -6.47
C SER A 139 -11.27 6.05 -7.28
N TYR A 140 -12.44 6.43 -6.75
CA TYR A 140 -13.72 6.35 -7.47
C TYR A 140 -13.71 7.22 -8.74
N SER A 141 -13.20 8.45 -8.62
CA SER A 141 -13.11 9.41 -9.73
C SER A 141 -12.08 8.98 -10.78
N ASP A 142 -10.93 8.48 -10.35
CA ASP A 142 -9.89 7.95 -11.24
C ASP A 142 -10.41 6.71 -12.02
N PHE A 143 -11.15 5.83 -11.35
CA PHE A 143 -11.77 4.66 -11.98
C PHE A 143 -12.81 5.04 -13.05
N ASN A 144 -13.72 5.98 -12.73
CA ASN A 144 -14.70 6.47 -13.70
C ASN A 144 -14.02 7.16 -14.89
N THR A 145 -12.97 7.94 -14.64
CA THR A 145 -12.17 8.57 -15.70
C THR A 145 -11.57 7.54 -16.65
N ILE A 146 -11.12 6.39 -16.14
CA ILE A 146 -10.64 5.29 -17.00
C ILE A 146 -11.78 4.70 -17.81
N ILE A 147 -12.93 4.40 -17.19
CA ILE A 147 -14.08 3.82 -17.89
C ILE A 147 -14.53 4.72 -19.05
N GLU A 148 -14.65 6.02 -18.82
CA GLU A 148 -15.01 6.99 -19.87
C GLU A 148 -13.99 6.99 -21.00
N LYS A 149 -12.71 7.04 -20.67
CA LYS A 149 -11.61 7.00 -21.66
C LYS A 149 -11.61 5.72 -22.49
N LEU A 150 -11.92 4.58 -21.89
CA LEU A 150 -12.04 3.30 -22.59
C LEU A 150 -13.29 3.25 -23.48
N ARG A 151 -14.42 3.80 -23.02
CA ARG A 151 -15.67 3.87 -23.80
C ARG A 151 -15.55 4.73 -25.05
N LEU A 152 -14.84 5.86 -24.96
CA LEU A 152 -14.56 6.76 -26.08
C LEU A 152 -13.68 6.14 -27.18
N LYS A 153 -13.06 4.97 -26.91
CA LYS A 153 -12.16 4.26 -27.83
C LYS A 153 -12.77 3.00 -28.44
N ARG A 154 -14.10 2.85 -28.47
CA ARG A 154 -14.71 1.78 -29.28
C ARG A 154 -14.32 2.01 -30.76
N PRO A 155 -13.86 0.96 -31.47
CA PRO A 155 -13.45 1.05 -32.88
C PRO A 155 -14.61 1.47 -33.79
#